data_AF-A0A1L9NE19-F1
#
_entry.id   AF-A0A1L9NE19-F1
#
_cell.length_a   1.000
_cell.length_b   1.000
_cell.length_c   1.000
_cell.angle_alpha   90.00
_cell.angle_beta   90.00
_cell.angle_gamma   90.00
#
_symmetry.space_group_name_H-M   'P 1'
#
loop_
_entity.id
_entity.type
_entity.pdbx_description
1 polymer ?
#
loop_
_entity_poly.entity_id
_entity_poly.type
_entity_poly.pdbx_seq_one_letter_code
_entity_poly.pdbx_strand_id
1 'polypeptide(L)' 'MDEVINSTLEELQSATSNVPLRSLLKSHLLQHCTPDKLQAFNKLNEKHRKLLVSHVALRMTIQMFDNLGPELAAELKKST' A
#
# COMPACT_ATOMS: atom_id res chain seq x y z
N MET A 1 -16.42 -3.25 16.32
CA MET A 1 -16.04 -3.64 14.95
C MET A 1 -15.77 -2.40 14.12
N ASP A 2 -16.75 -1.50 14.01
CA ASP A 2 -16.59 -0.22 13.30
C ASP A 2 -15.46 0.65 13.87
N GLU A 3 -15.27 0.67 15.18
CA GLU A 3 -14.15 1.39 15.81
C GLU A 3 -12.79 0.83 15.39
N VAL A 4 -12.63 -0.50 15.39
CA VAL A 4 -11.40 -1.16 14.89
C VAL A 4 -11.15 -0.82 13.43
N ILE A 5 -12.20 -0.83 12.60
CA ILE A 5 -12.12 -0.46 11.19
C ILE A 5 -11.67 1.00 11.04
N ASN A 6 -12.33 1.93 11.71
CA ASN A 6 -12.05 3.35 11.61
C ASN A 6 -10.64 3.68 12.10
N SER A 7 -10.23 3.17 13.27
CA SER A 7 -8.86 3.38 13.78
C SER A 7 -7.80 2.76 12.87
N THR A 8 -8.07 1.58 12.29
CA THR A 8 -7.14 0.97 11.32
C THR A 8 -7.01 1.84 10.07
N LEU A 9 -8.11 2.39 9.55
CA LEU A 9 -8.10 3.27 8.38
C LEU A 9 -7.35 4.59 8.65
N GLU A 10 -7.51 5.17 9.84
CA GLU A 10 -6.78 6.36 10.27
C GLU A 10 -5.27 6.11 10.32
N GLU A 11 -4.84 5.00 10.94
CA GLU A 11 -3.43 4.63 11.00
C GLU A 11 -2.84 4.31 9.61
N LEU A 12 -3.61 3.67 8.73
CA LEU A 12 -3.20 3.46 7.34
C LEU A 12 -3.00 4.79 6.61
N GLN A 13 -3.91 5.75 6.79
CA GLN A 13 -3.77 7.07 6.18
C GLN A 13 -2.52 7.78 6.71
N SER A 14 -2.24 7.70 8.01
CA SER A 14 -1.00 8.20 8.61
C SER A 14 0.24 7.53 8.00
N ALA A 15 0.24 6.19 7.90
CA ALA A 15 1.33 5.40 7.34
C ALA A 15 1.61 5.75 5.87
N THR A 16 0.60 6.00 5.04
CA THR A 16 0.79 6.39 3.63
C THR A 16 1.50 7.74 3.44
N SER A 17 1.47 8.58 4.48
CA SER A 17 2.16 9.88 4.51
C SER A 17 3.56 9.80 5.14
N ASN A 18 3.94 8.66 5.72
CA ASN A 18 5.22 8.47 6.38
C ASN A 18 6.40 8.52 5.39
N VAL A 19 7.32 9.47 5.59
CA VAL A 19 8.45 9.74 4.68
C VAL A 19 9.41 8.54 4.53
N PRO A 20 9.87 7.88 5.62
CA PRO A 20 10.65 6.65 5.52
C PRO A 20 9.98 5.55 4.68
N LEU A 21 8.70 5.25 4.92
CA LEU A 21 7.98 4.22 4.17
C LEU A 21 7.87 4.55 2.68
N ARG A 22 7.62 5.82 2.35
CA ARG A 22 7.60 6.28 0.95
C ARG A 22 8.96 6.13 0.27
N SER A 23 10.04 6.41 1.00
CA SER A 23 11.41 6.21 0.51
C SER A 23 11.72 4.74 0.26
N LEU A 24 11.29 3.86 1.18
CA LEU A 24 11.43 2.41 1.04
C LEU A 24 10.66 1.88 -0.19
N LEU A 25 9.40 2.31 -0.35
CA LEU A 25 8.58 1.96 -1.51
C LEU A 25 9.25 2.42 -2.82
N LYS A 26 9.77 3.64 -2.86
CA LYS A 26 10.52 4.15 -4.02
C LYS A 26 11.74 3.27 -4.34
N SER A 27 12.49 2.85 -3.32
CA SER A 27 13.63 1.94 -3.51
C SER A 27 13.20 0.59 -4.09
N HIS A 28 12.14 -0.01 -3.57
CA HIS A 28 11.58 -1.27 -4.10
C HIS A 28 11.12 -1.13 -5.55
N LEU A 29 10.45 -0.03 -5.89
CA LEU A 29 10.02 0.24 -7.26
C LEU A 29 11.23 0.37 -8.20
N LEU A 30 12.30 1.05 -7.79
CA LEU A 30 13.52 1.15 -8.59
C LEU A 30 14.17 -0.22 -8.82
N GLN A 31 14.22 -1.05 -7.79
CA GLN A 31 14.79 -2.39 -7.86
C GLN A 31 13.99 -3.33 -8.77
N HIS A 32 12.67 -3.32 -8.70
CA HIS A 32 11.81 -4.31 -9.39
C HIS A 32 11.23 -3.83 -10.71
N CYS A 33 10.95 -2.54 -10.87
CA CYS A 33 10.39 -2.00 -12.11
C CYS A 33 11.46 -1.57 -13.11
N THR A 34 12.73 -1.44 -12.70
CA THR A 34 13.83 -0.87 -13.49
C THR A 34 13.58 0.58 -13.93
N PRO A 35 14.64 1.37 -14.22
CA PRO A 35 14.47 2.75 -14.70
C PRO A 35 13.63 2.84 -15.98
N ASP A 36 13.78 1.88 -16.90
CA ASP A 36 13.10 1.90 -18.20
C ASP A 36 11.59 1.75 -18.09
N LYS A 37 11.07 0.84 -17.23
CA LYS A 37 9.61 0.71 -17.09
C LYS A 37 9.03 1.90 -16.33
N LEU A 38 9.77 2.48 -15.39
CA LEU A 38 9.36 3.72 -14.72
C LEU A 38 9.31 4.90 -15.70
N GLN A 39 10.27 5.00 -16.62
CA GLN A 39 10.20 5.98 -17.72
C GLN A 39 9.03 5.71 -18.67
N ALA A 40 8.78 4.44 -19.02
CA ALA A 40 7.64 4.07 -19.87
C ALA A 40 6.31 4.46 -19.22
N PHE A 41 6.17 4.24 -17.91
CA PHE A 41 5.00 4.69 -17.15
C PHE A 41 4.77 6.20 -17.27
N ASN A 42 5.83 7.00 -17.19
CA ASN A 42 5.73 8.46 -17.31
C ASN A 42 5.29 8.94 -18.70
N LYS A 43 5.56 8.13 -19.73
CA LYS A 43 5.15 8.38 -21.13
C LYS A 43 3.71 7.96 -21.43
N LEU A 44 3.03 7.24 -20.53
CA LEU A 44 1.63 6.87 -20.70
C LEU A 44 0.72 8.10 -20.65
N ASN A 45 -0.39 8.06 -21.41
CA ASN A 45 -1.43 9.06 -21.22
C ASN A 45 -2.08 8.95 -19.83
N GLU A 46 -2.72 10.03 -19.40
CA GLU A 46 -3.28 10.15 -18.06
C GLU A 46 -4.30 9.05 -17.73
N LYS A 47 -5.18 8.71 -18.69
CA LYS A 47 -6.21 7.67 -18.51
C LYS A 47 -5.58 6.31 -18.19
N HIS A 48 -4.60 5.87 -18.98
CA HIS A 48 -3.95 4.58 -18.77
C HIS A 48 -3.13 4.56 -17.48
N ARG A 49 -2.48 5.68 -17.16
CA ARG A 49 -1.73 5.84 -15.90
C ARG A 49 -2.64 5.67 -14.69
N LYS A 50 -3.80 6.34 -14.69
CA LYS A 50 -4.81 6.22 -13.64
C LYS A 50 -5.31 4.78 -13.49
N LEU A 51 -5.65 4.12 -14.60
CA LEU A 51 -6.09 2.72 -14.60
C LEU A 51 -5.06 1.78 -13.97
N LEU A 52 -3.78 1.91 -14.33
CA LEU A 52 -2.71 1.09 -13.75
C LEU A 52 -2.56 1.34 -12.25
N VAL A 53 -2.51 2.60 -11.82
CA VAL A 53 -2.39 2.94 -10.40
C VAL A 53 -3.59 2.43 -9.60
N SER A 54 -4.80 2.60 -10.13
CA SER A 54 -6.02 2.07 -9.50
C SER A 54 -6.00 0.56 -9.36
N HIS A 55 -5.53 -0.16 -10.38
CA HIS A 55 -5.41 -1.62 -10.31
C HIS A 55 -4.41 -2.05 -9.24
N VAL A 56 -3.24 -1.41 -9.18
CA VAL A 56 -2.23 -1.70 -8.16
C VAL A 56 -2.76 -1.40 -6.76
N ALA A 57 -3.39 -0.23 -6.57
CA ALA A 57 -3.97 0.15 -5.28
C ALA A 57 -5.02 -0.86 -4.80
N LEU A 58 -5.93 -1.29 -5.69
CA LEU A 58 -6.94 -2.29 -5.36
C LEU A 58 -6.32 -3.62 -4.91
N ARG A 59 -5.29 -4.08 -5.62
CA ARG A 59 -4.58 -5.33 -5.27
C ARG A 59 -3.90 -5.23 -3.90
N MET A 60 -3.26 -4.09 -3.60
CA MET A 60 -2.65 -3.86 -2.28
C MET A 60 -3.71 -3.84 -1.17
N THR A 61 -4.84 -3.17 -1.38
CA THR A 61 -5.94 -3.12 -0.41
C THR A 61 -6.52 -4.50 -0.12
N ILE A 62 -6.75 -5.33 -1.14
CA ILE A 62 -7.23 -6.71 -0.95
C ILE A 62 -6.24 -7.50 -0.09
N GLN A 63 -4.96 -7.48 -0.44
CA GLN A 63 -3.92 -8.20 0.31
C GLN A 63 -3.83 -7.73 1.77
N MET A 64 -4.01 -6.42 2.02
CA MET A 64 -4.04 -5.89 3.37
C MET A 64 -5.23 -6.44 4.17
N PHE A 65 -6.44 -6.46 3.59
CA PHE A 65 -7.61 -7.01 4.26
C PHE A 65 -7.52 -8.52 4.53
N ASP A 66 -6.92 -9.27 3.61
CA ASP A 66 -6.69 -10.72 3.78
C ASP A 66 -5.77 -11.01 4.99
N ASN A 67 -4.83 -10.11 5.29
CA ASN A 67 -3.86 -10.28 6.38
C ASN A 67 -4.27 -9.62 7.71
N LEU A 68 -5.20 -8.65 7.69
CA LEU A 68 -5.57 -7.87 8.87
C LEU A 68 -6.06 -8.72 10.04
N GLY A 69 -6.96 -9.67 9.79
CA GLY A 69 -7.52 -10.52 10.84
C GLY A 69 -6.46 -11.35 11.58
N PRO A 70 -5.64 -12.14 10.85
CA PRO A 70 -4.53 -12.88 11.44
C PRO A 70 -3.50 -12.01 12.18
N GLU A 71 -3.10 -10.87 11.61
CA GLU A 71 -2.12 -9.96 12.24
C GLU A 71 -2.66 -9.35 13.54
N LEU A 72 -3.90 -8.86 13.53
CA LEU A 72 -4.54 -8.32 14.72
C LEU A 72 -4.65 -9.38 15.83
N ALA A 73 -5.06 -10.60 15.48
CA ALA A 73 -5.13 -11.70 16.44
C ALA A 73 -3.76 -12.05 17.04
N ALA A 74 -2.70 -11.98 16.24
CA ALA A 74 -1.33 -12.24 16.69
C ALA A 74 -0.83 -11.16 17.67
N GLU A 75 -1.09 -9.88 17.40
CA GLU A 75 -0.70 -8.79 18.31
C GLU A 75 -1.49 -8.79 19.62
N LEU A 76 -2.81 -9.07 19.57
CA LEU A 76 -3.63 -9.19 20.78
C LEU A 76 -3.13 -10.31 21.72
N LYS A 77 -2.66 -11.44 21.15
CA LYS A 77 -2.07 -12.53 21.93
C LYS A 77 -0.78 -12.16 22.67
N LYS A 78 -0.03 -11.16 22.20
CA LYS A 78 1.18 -10.68 22.90
C LYS A 78 0.84 -9.77 24.07
N SER A 79 -0.39 -9.23 24.06
CA SER A 79 -0.89 -8.28 25.04
C SER A 79 -1.71 -8.96 26.15
N THR A 80 -1.76 -10.30 26.13
CA THR A 80 -2.43 -11.18 27.10
C THR A 80 -1.46 -12.21 27.64
#